data_AF-A0A7Y9J4I5-F1
#
_entry.id   AF-A0A7Y9J4I5-F1
#
_cell.length_a   1.000
_cell.length_b   1.000
_cell.length_c   1.000
_cell.angle_alpha   90.00
_cell.angle_beta   90.00
_cell.angle_gamma   90.00
#
_symmetry.space_group_name_H-M   'P 1'
#
loop_
_entity.id
_entity.type
_entity.pdbx_description
1 polymer ?
#
loop_
_entity_poly.entity_id
_entity_poly.type
_entity_poly.pdbx_seq_one_letter_code
_entity_poly.pdbx_strand_id
1 'polypeptide(L)'
;MRVELREMRQVHAGSIYASLRWDLAPAFCRIDLLESRPGAADRMHWHPGMVDGEPGARSTDADLTVDPVAWVEARLHAPEILLRGVELDPQVHADAAGLSEEADTITGWVARGLERMRRPWPEVTYDARGLA
;
A
#
# COMPACT_ATOMS: atom_id res chain seq x y z
N MET A 1 -5.79 6.35 5.27
CA MET A 1 -5.90 5.31 4.23
C MET A 1 -4.76 4.32 4.38
N ARG A 2 -4.93 3.07 3.98
CA ARG A 2 -3.87 2.05 3.97
C ARG A 2 -3.72 1.49 2.56
N VAL A 3 -2.48 1.31 2.12
CA VAL A 3 -2.12 0.68 0.85
C VAL A 3 -1.27 -0.55 1.17
N GLU A 4 -1.61 -1.68 0.58
CA GLU A 4 -0.88 -2.94 0.77
C GLU A 4 -0.47 -3.49 -0.59
N LEU A 5 0.78 -3.95 -0.69
CA LEU A 5 1.27 -4.70 -1.83
C LEU A 5 1.22 -6.18 -1.49
N ARG A 6 0.59 -6.95 -2.37
CA ARG A 6 0.29 -8.37 -2.21
C ARG A 6 0.55 -9.08 -3.53
N GLU A 7 1.15 -10.27 -3.47
CA GLU A 7 1.21 -11.13 -4.66
C GLU A 7 -0.20 -11.63 -4.98
N MET A 8 -0.60 -11.50 -6.24
CA MET A 8 -1.84 -12.04 -6.76
C MET A 8 -1.51 -13.11 -7.80
N ARG A 9 -2.00 -14.33 -7.58
CA ARG A 9 -1.76 -15.45 -8.48
C ARG A 9 -3.06 -15.94 -9.08
N GLN A 10 -3.08 -16.08 -10.40
CA GLN A 10 -4.16 -16.77 -11.07
C GLN A 10 -3.95 -18.28 -10.98
N VAL A 11 -4.94 -19.01 -10.50
CA VAL A 11 -4.92 -20.46 -10.38
C VAL A 11 -5.99 -21.06 -11.27
N HIS A 12 -5.55 -21.93 -12.18
CA HIS A 12 -6.45 -22.76 -12.96
C HIS A 12 -6.74 -24.04 -12.16
N ALA A 13 -7.91 -24.08 -11.53
CA ALA A 13 -8.36 -25.23 -10.76
C ALA A 13 -9.63 -25.81 -11.38
N GLY A 14 -9.52 -26.94 -12.07
CA GLY A 14 -10.65 -27.65 -12.65
C GLY A 14 -10.49 -27.96 -14.13
N SER A 15 -11.62 -28.12 -14.82
CA SER A 15 -11.64 -28.37 -16.27
C SER A 15 -11.39 -27.09 -17.06
N ILE A 16 -11.24 -27.24 -18.38
CA ILE A 16 -11.11 -26.11 -19.32
C ILE A 16 -12.31 -25.14 -19.31
N TYR A 17 -13.44 -25.54 -18.73
CA TYR A 17 -14.64 -24.71 -18.59
C TYR A 17 -14.73 -24.01 -17.23
N ALA A 18 -13.82 -24.31 -16.31
CA ALA A 18 -13.79 -23.67 -15.01
C ALA A 18 -13.36 -22.21 -15.16
N SER A 19 -14.02 -21.33 -14.40
CA SER A 19 -13.56 -19.96 -14.24
C SER A 19 -12.21 -19.93 -13.55
N LEU A 20 -11.41 -18.92 -13.89
CA LEU A 20 -10.12 -18.70 -13.26
C LEU A 20 -10.32 -18.29 -11.79
N ARG A 21 -9.57 -18.92 -10.89
CA ARG A 21 -9.49 -18.50 -9.50
C ARG A 21 -8.34 -17.53 -9.35
N TRP A 22 -8.50 -16.56 -8.45
CA TRP A 22 -7.43 -15.67 -8.04
C TRP A 22 -7.13 -15.90 -6.57
N ASP A 23 -5.86 -16.17 -6.26
CA ASP A 23 -5.35 -16.30 -4.91
C ASP A 23 -4.54 -15.04 -4.57
N LEU A 24 -4.80 -14.46 -3.40
CA LEU A 24 -4.13 -13.24 -2.93
C LEU A 24 -3.29 -13.57 -1.69
N ALA A 25 -1.97 -13.55 -1.84
CA ALA A 25 -1.04 -13.83 -0.76
C ALA A 25 -1.09 -12.77 0.34
N PRO A 26 -0.60 -13.02 1.57
CA PRO A 26 -0.44 -11.97 2.58
C PRO A 26 0.37 -10.78 2.07
N ALA A 27 0.14 -9.60 2.64
CA ALA A 27 0.90 -8.41 2.25
C ALA A 27 2.37 -8.53 2.66
N PHE A 28 3.26 -8.11 1.77
CA PHE A 28 4.70 -8.04 2.02
C PHE A 28 5.18 -6.61 2.29
N CYS A 29 4.41 -5.60 1.84
CA CYS A 29 4.66 -4.19 2.12
C CYS A 29 3.34 -3.48 2.41
N ARG A 30 3.37 -2.54 3.36
CA ARG A 30 2.21 -1.73 3.76
C ARG A 30 2.60 -0.28 3.96
N ILE A 31 1.79 0.62 3.44
CA ILE A 31 1.93 2.07 3.56
C ILE A 31 0.69 2.58 4.30
N ASP A 32 0.92 3.17 5.47
CA ASP A 32 -0.12 3.73 6.32
C ASP A 32 -0.15 5.25 6.13
N LEU A 33 -1.09 5.73 5.31
CA LEU A 33 -1.33 7.16 5.08
C LEU A 33 -2.41 7.66 6.04
N LEU A 34 -2.11 7.59 7.32
CA LEU A 34 -3.03 7.98 8.40
C LEU A 34 -2.75 9.42 8.84
N GLU A 35 -3.81 10.14 9.19
CA GLU A 35 -3.76 11.54 9.62
C GLU A 35 -4.51 11.70 10.94
N SER A 36 -3.98 12.51 11.88
CA SER A 36 -4.70 12.84 13.13
C SER A 36 -5.81 13.88 12.94
N ARG A 37 -5.69 14.69 11.90
CA ARG A 37 -6.67 15.69 11.44
C ARG A 37 -6.53 15.84 9.93
N PRO A 38 -7.52 16.42 9.21
CA PRO A 38 -7.44 16.55 7.76
C PRO A 38 -6.12 17.20 7.30
N GLY A 39 -5.38 16.47 6.47
CA GLY A 39 -4.11 16.93 5.90
C GLY A 39 -2.90 16.89 6.85
N ALA A 40 -3.02 16.38 8.07
CA ALA A 40 -1.88 16.20 8.96
C ALA A 40 -1.17 14.88 8.66
N ALA A 41 0.01 14.91 8.08
CA ALA A 41 0.82 13.72 7.81
C ALA A 41 1.56 13.15 9.04
N ASP A 42 1.16 13.52 10.25
CA ASP A 42 1.86 13.26 11.52
C ASP A 42 1.83 11.80 11.97
N ARG A 43 1.03 10.96 11.31
CA ARG A 43 0.93 9.52 11.57
C ARG A 43 1.32 8.67 10.37
N MET A 44 1.80 9.28 9.28
CA MET A 44 2.16 8.54 8.08
C MET A 44 3.47 7.77 8.28
N HIS A 45 3.46 6.50 7.87
CA HIS A 45 4.62 5.63 7.92
C HIS A 45 4.43 4.46 6.95
N TRP A 46 5.47 3.66 6.78
CA TRP A 46 5.38 2.43 5.99
C TRP A 46 6.13 1.29 6.66
N HIS A 47 5.81 0.07 6.26
CA HIS A 47 6.39 -1.17 6.75
C HIS A 47 7.14 -1.82 5.58
N PRO A 48 8.48 -1.69 5.53
CA PRO A 48 9.31 -2.28 4.46
C PRO A 48 9.37 -3.80 4.50
N GLY A 49 8.87 -4.42 5.56
CA GLY A 49 8.83 -5.86 5.71
C GLY A 49 7.62 -6.26 6.54
N MET A 50 7.04 -7.39 6.15
CA MET A 50 5.90 -8.01 6.80
C MET A 50 6.14 -9.51 6.86
N VAL A 51 5.59 -10.16 7.89
CA VAL A 51 5.66 -11.63 8.06
C VAL A 51 4.23 -12.12 8.18
N ASP A 52 3.80 -13.02 7.29
CA ASP A 52 2.44 -13.55 7.25
C ASP A 52 1.33 -12.48 7.20
N GLY A 53 1.63 -11.31 6.63
CA GLY A 53 0.72 -10.16 6.58
C GLY A 53 0.72 -9.30 7.84
N GLU A 54 1.52 -9.63 8.85
CA GLU A 54 1.73 -8.80 10.03
C GLU A 54 2.83 -7.77 9.78
N PRO A 55 2.59 -6.48 10.12
CA PRO A 55 3.56 -5.42 9.91
C PRO A 55 4.79 -5.60 10.82
N GLY A 56 5.97 -5.54 10.21
CA GLY A 56 7.23 -5.42 10.95
C GLY A 56 7.47 -4.00 11.48
N ALA A 57 8.74 -3.64 11.66
CA ALA A 57 9.14 -2.31 12.11
C ALA A 57 8.57 -1.21 11.19
N ARG A 58 8.04 -0.14 11.80
CA ARG A 58 7.63 1.05 11.06
C ARG A 58 8.87 1.86 10.63
N SER A 59 8.84 2.39 9.42
CA SER A 59 9.78 3.37 8.92
C SER A 59 9.06 4.70 8.74
N THR A 60 9.60 5.74 9.37
CA THR A 60 9.21 7.13 9.09
C THR A 60 10.14 7.68 8.01
N ASP A 61 9.57 8.34 7.02
CA ASP A 61 10.30 8.92 5.89
C ASP A 61 9.85 10.38 5.77
N ALA A 62 10.80 11.32 5.74
CA ALA A 62 10.46 12.74 5.71
C ALA A 62 9.68 13.09 4.45
N ASP A 63 10.06 12.52 3.31
CA ASP A 63 9.43 12.80 2.02
C ASP A 63 7.99 12.28 1.99
N LEU A 64 7.72 11.14 2.65
CA LEU A 64 6.35 10.62 2.84
C LEU A 64 5.45 11.60 3.59
N THR A 65 6.01 12.32 4.56
CA THR A 65 5.24 13.30 5.34
C THR A 65 5.06 14.64 4.62
N VAL A 66 5.94 14.97 3.67
CA VAL A 66 5.87 16.22 2.88
C VAL A 66 4.87 16.07 1.74
N ASP A 67 5.01 15.01 0.94
CA ASP A 67 4.10 14.70 -0.16
C ASP A 67 3.91 13.19 -0.26
N PRO A 68 2.86 12.64 0.37
CA PRO A 68 2.63 11.20 0.39
C PRO A 68 2.30 10.62 -0.98
N VAL A 69 1.77 11.43 -1.91
CA VAL A 69 1.43 10.93 -3.26
C VAL A 69 2.70 10.83 -4.08
N ALA A 70 3.52 11.88 -4.11
CA ALA A 70 4.81 11.87 -4.80
C ALA A 70 5.76 10.82 -4.21
N TRP A 71 5.70 10.59 -2.89
CA TRP A 71 6.47 9.52 -2.26
C TRP A 71 6.05 8.13 -2.77
N VAL A 72 4.73 7.86 -2.89
CA VAL A 72 4.24 6.58 -3.43
C VAL A 72 4.67 6.42 -4.89
N GLU A 73 4.53 7.47 -5.70
CA GLU A 73 4.95 7.50 -7.11
C GLU A 73 6.43 7.13 -7.26
N ALA A 74 7.30 7.78 -6.48
CA ALA A 74 8.74 7.51 -6.49
C ALA A 74 9.06 6.05 -6.15
N ARG A 75 8.28 5.41 -5.27
CA ARG A 75 8.45 3.99 -4.93
C ARG A 75 7.88 3.04 -5.97
N LEU A 76 6.86 3.43 -6.74
CA LEU A 76 6.35 2.64 -7.86
C LEU A 76 7.32 2.66 -9.04
N HIS A 77 8.04 3.76 -9.24
CA HIS A 77 9.14 3.85 -10.23
C HIS A 77 10.45 3.19 -9.79
N ALA A 78 10.58 2.88 -8.50
CA ALA A 78 11.72 2.15 -7.91
C ALA A 78 11.20 0.92 -7.12
N PRO A 79 10.49 -0.02 -7.78
CA PRO A 79 9.74 -1.09 -7.12
C PRO A 79 10.64 -2.05 -6.32
N GLU A 80 11.92 -2.15 -6.62
CA GLU A 80 12.91 -2.92 -5.86
C GLU A 80 12.97 -2.52 -4.38
N ILE A 81 12.64 -1.26 -4.07
CA ILE A 81 12.57 -0.76 -2.70
C ILE A 81 11.39 -1.36 -1.93
N LEU A 82 10.28 -1.63 -2.63
CA LEU A 82 9.05 -2.21 -2.11
C LEU A 82 9.10 -3.74 -2.05
N LEU A 83 9.86 -4.37 -2.95
CA LEU A 83 10.00 -5.83 -3.06
C LEU A 83 11.01 -6.42 -2.06
N ARG A 84 11.38 -5.68 -1.01
CA ARG A 84 12.29 -6.21 0.02
C ARG A 84 11.65 -7.42 0.72
N GLY A 85 12.35 -8.55 0.68
CA GLY A 85 11.85 -9.81 1.25
C GLY A 85 10.97 -10.63 0.30
N VAL A 86 10.78 -10.18 -0.95
CA VAL A 86 10.17 -10.96 -2.02
C VAL A 86 11.26 -11.66 -2.82
N GLU A 87 11.04 -12.92 -3.19
CA GLU A 87 11.94 -13.66 -4.07
C GLU A 87 11.85 -13.09 -5.49
N LEU A 88 12.97 -12.64 -6.04
CA LEU A 88 13.02 -11.99 -7.35
C LEU A 88 13.21 -13.04 -8.45
N ASP A 89 12.10 -13.58 -8.94
CA ASP A 89 12.08 -14.43 -10.12
C ASP A 89 11.77 -13.60 -11.40
N PRO A 90 11.83 -14.19 -12.60
CA PRO A 90 11.54 -13.46 -13.83
C PRO A 90 10.12 -12.86 -13.91
N GLN A 91 9.13 -13.48 -13.27
CA GLN A 91 7.77 -12.96 -13.23
C GLN A 91 7.70 -11.71 -12.34
N VAL A 92 8.35 -11.75 -11.17
CA VAL A 92 8.41 -10.59 -10.27
C VAL A 92 9.10 -9.40 -10.94
N HIS A 93 10.13 -9.63 -11.77
CA HIS A 93 10.74 -8.57 -12.58
C HIS A 93 9.77 -7.98 -13.61
N ALA A 94 8.95 -8.80 -14.27
CA ALA A 94 7.93 -8.33 -15.20
C ALA A 94 6.84 -7.52 -14.48
N ASP A 95 6.37 -8.00 -13.33
CA ASP A 95 5.38 -7.31 -12.50
C ASP A 95 5.92 -5.96 -11.99
N ALA A 96 7.22 -5.89 -11.63
CA ALA A 96 7.87 -4.66 -11.23
C ALA A 96 7.88 -3.60 -12.36
N ALA A 97 8.13 -4.01 -13.60
CA ALA A 97 8.03 -3.10 -14.75
C ALA A 97 6.58 -2.59 -14.92
N GLY A 98 5.60 -3.49 -14.82
CA GLY A 98 4.18 -3.13 -14.87
C GLY A 98 3.75 -2.15 -13.76
N LEU A 99 4.30 -2.27 -12.54
CA LEU A 99 4.06 -1.31 -11.46
C LEU A 99 4.55 0.10 -11.82
N SER A 100 5.71 0.21 -12.46
CA SER A 100 6.23 1.50 -12.91
C SER A 100 5.41 2.09 -14.05
N GLU A 101 4.89 1.26 -14.97
CA GLU A 101 4.02 1.71 -16.06
C GLU A 101 2.65 2.19 -15.54
N GLU A 102 2.13 1.56 -14.49
CA GLU A 102 0.84 1.92 -13.86
C GLU A 102 0.97 2.94 -12.72
N ALA A 103 2.15 3.53 -12.52
CA ALA A 103 2.42 4.42 -11.41
C ALA A 103 1.42 5.58 -11.32
N ASP A 104 1.17 6.26 -12.46
CA ASP A 104 0.20 7.37 -12.56
C ASP A 104 -1.23 6.95 -12.20
N THR A 105 -1.64 5.77 -12.65
CA THR A 105 -2.97 5.23 -12.34
C THR A 105 -3.09 5.03 -10.83
N ILE A 106 -2.13 4.33 -10.23
CA ILE A 106 -2.13 3.97 -8.81
C ILE A 106 -2.05 5.22 -7.94
N THR A 107 -1.18 6.19 -8.26
CA THR A 107 -1.05 7.45 -7.51
C THR A 107 -2.30 8.29 -7.62
N GLY A 108 -2.98 8.28 -8.79
CA GLY A 108 -4.30 8.87 -8.98
C GLY A 108 -5.36 8.29 -8.03
N TRP A 109 -5.37 6.96 -7.84
CA TRP A 109 -6.25 6.30 -6.86
C TRP A 109 -5.91 6.70 -5.42
N VAL A 110 -4.63 6.73 -5.08
CA VAL A 110 -4.13 7.14 -3.75
C VAL A 110 -4.54 8.58 -3.43
N ALA A 111 -4.32 9.52 -4.35
CA ALA A 111 -4.67 10.92 -4.19
C ALA A 111 -6.17 11.12 -3.97
N ARG A 112 -7.01 10.50 -4.82
CA ARG A 112 -8.47 10.54 -4.69
C ARG A 112 -8.96 9.90 -3.39
N GLY A 113 -8.34 8.79 -2.99
CA GLY A 113 -8.63 8.10 -1.74
C GLY A 113 -8.35 8.98 -0.52
N LEU A 114 -7.21 9.66 -0.48
CA LEU A 114 -6.88 10.62 0.57
C LEU A 114 -7.85 11.80 0.60
N GLU A 115 -8.15 12.40 -0.55
CA GLU A 115 -9.12 13.50 -0.63
C GLU A 115 -10.50 13.08 -0.11
N ARG A 116 -10.97 11.90 -0.51
CA ARG A 116 -12.25 11.34 -0.06
C ARG A 116 -12.27 11.10 1.45
N MET A 117 -11.19 10.57 2.03
CA MET A 117 -11.12 10.32 3.47
C MET A 117 -11.07 11.61 4.30
N ARG A 118 -10.68 12.74 3.70
CA ARG A 118 -10.64 14.04 4.37
C ARG A 118 -12.02 14.71 4.47
N ARG A 119 -13.07 14.17 3.81
CA ARG A 119 -14.37 14.87 3.65
C ARG A 119 -15.60 13.92 3.69
N PRO A 120 -16.52 14.08 4.66
CA PRO A 120 -16.36 14.86 5.89
C PRO A 120 -15.35 14.17 6.81
N TRP A 121 -14.58 14.95 7.56
CA TRP A 121 -13.78 14.38 8.63
C TRP A 121 -14.71 13.95 9.77
N PRO A 122 -14.58 12.73 10.31
CA PRO A 122 -15.42 12.30 11.41
C PRO A 122 -15.19 13.18 12.63
N GLU A 123 -16.27 13.59 13.29
CA GLU A 123 -16.19 14.09 14.66
C GLU A 123 -15.90 12.90 15.58
N VAL A 124 -14.77 12.97 16.28
CA VAL A 124 -14.30 11.90 17.15
C VAL A 124 -14.22 12.45 18.58
N THR A 125 -15.01 11.87 19.48
CA THR A 125 -14.92 12.11 20.92
C THR A 125 -14.02 11.06 21.54
N TYR A 126 -12.93 11.49 22.15
CA TYR A 126 -12.03 10.60 22.86
C TYR A 126 -12.54 10.35 24.29
N ASP A 127 -12.44 9.11 24.74
CA ASP A 127 -12.66 8.78 26.15
C ASP A 127 -11.51 9.32 27.03
N ALA A 128 -11.63 9.13 28.35
CA ALA A 128 -10.61 9.56 29.31
C ALA A 128 -9.22 8.90 29.12
N ARG A 129 -9.13 7.85 28.29
CA ARG A 129 -7.90 7.13 27.94
C ARG A 129 -7.33 7.60 26.60
N GLY A 130 -7.97 8.56 25.93
CA GLY A 130 -7.56 9.03 24.60
C GLY A 130 -7.91 8.06 23.48
N LEU A 131 -8.83 7.12 23.69
CA LEU A 131 -9.34 6.23 22.66
C LEU A 131 -10.59 6.83 22.01
N ALA A 132 -10.59 6.84 20.68
CA ALA A 132 -11.68 7.27 19.82
C ALA A 132 -12.85 6.28 19.81
#